data_AF-A0A4P0Y9N4-F1
#
_entry.id   AF-A0A4P0Y9N4-F1
#
_cell.length_a   1.000
_cell.length_b   1.000
_cell.length_c   1.000
_cell.angle_alpha   90.00
_cell.angle_beta   90.00
_cell.angle_gamma   90.00
#
_symmetry.space_group_name_H-M   'P 1'
#
loop_
_entity.id
_entity.type
_entity.pdbx_description
1 polymer ?
#
loop_
_entity_poly.entity_id
_entity_poly.type
_entity_poly.pdbx_seq_one_letter_code
_entity_poly.pdbx_strand_id
1 'polypeptide(L)'
;MTAEPDGRSALRLRFACSELADWSQTDLRHLALYLGEDAVTGSALHLWLTRRQAALYLRLPGQTERVSLDGYFSPGGFSEEDRLWPKGESAFSGYQLLLEYFTFRENLCSCS
;
A
#
# COMPACT_ATOMS: atom_id res chain seq x y z
N MET A 1 -7.81 -18.85 4.31
CA MET A 1 -8.77 -17.79 3.95
C MET A 1 -9.79 -17.65 5.06
N THR A 2 -9.63 -16.66 5.94
CA THR A 2 -10.69 -16.30 6.89
C THR A 2 -11.65 -15.37 6.18
N ALA A 3 -12.71 -15.92 5.59
CA ALA A 3 -13.83 -15.14 5.13
C ALA A 3 -14.47 -14.45 6.35
N GLU A 4 -14.82 -13.18 6.23
CA GLU A 4 -15.68 -12.55 7.23
C GLU A 4 -17.05 -13.25 7.17
N PRO A 5 -17.83 -13.24 8.27
CA PRO A 5 -19.15 -13.89 8.30
C PRO A 5 -20.12 -13.39 7.21
N ASP A 6 -19.84 -12.22 6.61
CA ASP A 6 -20.53 -11.62 5.46
C ASP A 6 -20.06 -12.20 4.09
N GLY A 7 -19.26 -13.27 4.06
CA GLY A 7 -18.76 -13.89 2.83
C GLY A 7 -17.67 -13.11 2.10
N ARG A 8 -17.28 -11.94 2.61
CA ARG A 8 -16.22 -11.10 2.02
C ARG A 8 -14.83 -11.66 2.34
N SER A 9 -13.92 -11.51 1.38
CA SER A 9 -12.50 -11.73 1.61
C SER A 9 -11.93 -10.63 2.51
N ALA A 10 -11.12 -11.02 3.50
CA ALA A 10 -10.41 -10.09 4.36
C ALA A 10 -8.90 -10.34 4.32
N LEU A 11 -8.14 -9.28 4.10
CA LEU A 11 -6.70 -9.24 4.32
C LEU A 11 -6.43 -8.76 5.75
N ARG A 12 -5.65 -9.52 6.52
CA ARG A 12 -5.28 -9.17 7.89
C ARG A 12 -3.77 -8.97 7.96
N LEU A 13 -3.36 -7.72 8.19
CA LEU A 13 -1.97 -7.35 8.42
C LEU A 13 -1.76 -7.12 9.91
N ARG A 14 -0.65 -7.64 10.45
CA ARG A 14 -0.28 -7.46 11.85
C ARG A 14 1.07 -6.80 11.93
N PHE A 15 1.09 -5.59 12.43
CA PHE A 15 2.31 -4.85 12.72
C PHE A 15 2.71 -5.07 14.17
N ALA A 16 4.02 -5.17 14.41
CA ALA A 16 4.59 -5.14 15.75
C ALA A 16 5.34 -3.83 15.87
N CYS A 17 5.13 -3.14 16.98
CA CYS A 17 5.72 -1.84 17.23
C CYS A 17 6.79 -1.98 18.30
N SER A 18 7.94 -1.33 18.09
CA SER A 18 9.03 -1.36 19.06
C SER A 18 8.63 -0.63 20.35
N GLU A 19 9.03 -1.16 21.50
CA GLU A 19 8.84 -0.50 22.81
C GLU A 19 9.63 0.81 22.94
N LEU A 20 10.63 1.01 22.06
CA LEU A 20 11.45 2.22 21.98
C LEU A 20 10.92 3.22 20.93
N ALA A 21 9.83 2.91 20.23
CA ALA A 21 9.30 3.79 19.20
C ALA A 21 8.62 5.02 19.82
N ASP A 22 9.10 6.20 19.45
CA ASP A 22 8.40 7.45 19.77
C ASP A 22 7.29 7.69 18.75
N TRP A 23 6.05 7.41 19.17
CA TRP A 23 4.85 7.61 18.37
C TRP A 23 4.57 9.08 18.03
N SER A 24 5.15 10.03 18.77
CA SER A 24 5.01 11.45 18.45
C SER A 24 5.86 11.85 17.24
N GLN A 25 6.94 11.10 16.97
CA GLN A 25 7.86 11.33 15.84
C GLN A 25 7.61 10.39 14.67
N THR A 26 6.82 9.32 14.88
CA THR A 26 6.51 8.34 13.84
C THR A 26 5.25 8.76 13.09
N ASP A 27 5.43 9.28 11.89
CA ASP A 27 4.29 9.62 11.03
C ASP A 27 3.68 8.36 10.40
N LEU A 28 2.51 7.95 10.90
CA LEU A 28 1.74 6.83 10.38
C LEU A 28 0.62 7.26 9.43
N ARG A 29 0.60 8.54 9.00
CA ARG A 29 -0.43 9.04 8.07
C ARG A 29 -0.31 8.41 6.67
N HIS A 30 0.90 8.04 6.27
CA HIS A 30 1.19 7.39 4.99
C HIS A 30 2.06 6.15 5.24
N LEU A 31 1.48 4.97 5.07
CA LEU A 31 2.18 3.70 5.29
C LEU A 31 2.39 3.00 3.95
N ALA A 32 3.62 3.06 3.44
CA ALA A 32 3.99 2.35 2.23
C ALA A 32 4.03 0.83 2.48
N LEU A 33 3.22 0.09 1.74
CA LEU A 33 3.15 -1.37 1.73
C LEU A 33 3.53 -1.91 0.36
N TYR A 34 4.56 -2.75 0.33
CA TYR A 34 4.97 -3.49 -0.86
C TYR A 34 4.22 -4.83 -0.92
N LEU A 35 3.51 -5.11 -2.02
CA LEU A 35 2.60 -6.27 -2.13
C LEU A 35 3.26 -7.55 -2.70
N GLY A 36 4.59 -7.63 -2.66
CA GLY A 36 5.35 -8.82 -3.00
C GLY A 36 5.86 -8.85 -4.45
N GLU A 37 6.72 -9.83 -4.75
CA GLU A 37 7.45 -9.95 -6.02
C GLU A 37 6.66 -10.72 -7.10
N ASP A 38 5.68 -11.54 -6.72
CA ASP A 38 4.85 -12.27 -7.70
C ASP A 38 3.86 -11.32 -8.40
N ALA A 39 4.08 -11.10 -9.70
CA ALA A 39 3.31 -10.15 -10.49
C ALA A 39 1.80 -10.47 -10.52
N VAL A 40 1.40 -11.75 -10.48
CA VAL A 40 -0.01 -12.14 -10.56
C VAL A 40 -0.71 -11.81 -9.24
N THR A 41 -0.14 -12.25 -8.12
CA THR A 41 -0.71 -12.04 -6.79
C THR A 41 -0.63 -10.59 -6.37
N GLY A 42 0.50 -9.93 -6.61
CA GLY A 42 0.73 -8.51 -6.32
C GLY A 42 -0.24 -7.61 -7.09
N SER A 43 -0.42 -7.82 -8.40
CA SER A 43 -1.36 -7.03 -9.21
C SER A 43 -2.82 -7.22 -8.75
N ALA A 44 -3.20 -8.45 -8.39
CA ALA A 44 -4.54 -8.73 -7.88
C ALA A 44 -4.77 -8.02 -6.54
N LEU A 45 -3.84 -8.14 -5.58
CA LEU A 45 -3.92 -7.47 -4.28
C LEU A 45 -3.95 -5.95 -4.43
N HIS A 46 -3.12 -5.39 -5.32
CA HIS A 46 -3.10 -3.97 -5.62
C HIS A 46 -4.48 -3.47 -6.07
N LEU A 47 -5.12 -4.18 -7.02
CA LEU A 47 -6.47 -3.86 -7.49
C LEU A 47 -7.52 -3.96 -6.35
N TRP A 48 -7.44 -5.01 -5.54
CA TRP A 48 -8.38 -5.22 -4.44
C TRP A 48 -8.27 -4.11 -3.38
N LEU A 49 -7.05 -3.65 -3.08
CA LEU A 49 -6.81 -2.63 -2.06
C LEU A 49 -7.11 -1.21 -2.56
N THR A 50 -6.72 -0.83 -3.78
CA THR A 50 -6.91 0.55 -4.26
C THR A 50 -8.30 0.81 -4.86
N ARG A 51 -8.98 -0.20 -5.42
CA ARG A 51 -10.24 0.00 -6.18
C ARG A 51 -11.44 -0.74 -5.62
N ARG A 52 -11.24 -1.79 -4.81
CA ARG A 52 -12.33 -2.63 -4.27
C ARG A 52 -12.31 -2.72 -2.75
N GLN A 53 -11.64 -1.78 -2.08
CA GLN A 53 -11.67 -1.68 -0.63
C GLN A 53 -13.09 -1.41 -0.18
N ALA A 54 -13.63 -2.32 0.64
CA ALA A 54 -14.96 -2.19 1.19
C ALA A 54 -14.97 -1.44 2.54
N ALA A 55 -14.01 -1.75 3.41
CA ALA A 55 -13.87 -1.13 4.72
C ALA A 55 -12.46 -1.40 5.27
N LEU A 56 -11.97 -0.48 6.11
CA LEU A 56 -10.73 -0.62 6.83
C LEU A 56 -11.01 -0.62 8.34
N TYR A 57 -10.30 -1.49 9.04
CA TYR A 57 -10.46 -1.66 10.48
C TYR A 57 -9.10 -1.77 11.15
N LEU A 58 -8.97 -1.12 12.30
CA LEU A 58 -7.80 -1.22 13.16
C LEU A 58 -8.17 -1.97 14.44
N ARG A 59 -7.29 -2.86 14.89
CA ARG A 59 -7.41 -3.50 16.21
C ARG A 59 -6.18 -3.17 17.04
N LEU A 60 -6.39 -2.42 18.12
CA LEU A 60 -5.35 -2.03 19.05
C LEU A 60 -5.04 -3.15 20.06
N PRO A 61 -3.79 -3.25 20.55
CA PRO A 61 -3.46 -4.19 21.61
C PRO A 61 -4.32 -3.91 22.85
N GLY A 62 -4.88 -4.98 23.45
CA GLY A 62 -5.80 -4.87 24.59
C GLY A 62 -7.27 -4.60 24.24
N GLN A 63 -7.59 -4.29 22.98
CA GLN A 63 -8.97 -4.20 22.50
C GLN A 63 -9.33 -5.43 21.67
N THR A 64 -10.44 -6.08 22.05
CA THR A 64 -11.00 -7.20 21.28
C THR A 64 -11.81 -6.67 20.09
N GLU A 65 -12.41 -5.50 20.22
CA GLU A 65 -13.20 -4.85 19.19
C GLU A 65 -12.33 -4.17 18.13
N ARG A 66 -12.88 -4.11 16.92
CA ARG A 66 -12.24 -3.45 15.78
C ARG A 66 -12.82 -2.05 15.65
N VAL A 67 -11.96 -1.06 15.50
CA VAL A 67 -12.35 0.32 15.24
C VAL A 67 -12.38 0.54 13.73
N SER A 68 -13.47 1.09 13.20
CA SER A 68 -13.51 1.49 11.79
C SER A 68 -12.55 2.65 11.56
N LEU A 69 -11.68 2.51 10.57
CA LEU A 69 -10.70 3.53 10.21
C LEU A 69 -11.13 4.19 8.90
N ASP A 70 -11.25 5.52 8.91
CA ASP A 70 -11.48 6.30 7.71
C ASP A 70 -10.13 6.52 7.01
N GLY A 71 -9.83 5.65 6.05
CA GLY A 71 -8.58 5.63 5.31
C GLY A 71 -8.71 4.79 4.04
N TYR A 72 -7.83 5.04 3.09
CA TYR A 72 -7.84 4.37 1.79
C TYR A 72 -6.42 3.97 1.39
N PHE A 73 -6.29 2.98 0.51
CA PHE A 73 -5.03 2.68 -0.16
C PHE A 73 -4.93 3.47 -1.45
N SER A 74 -3.79 4.12 -1.65
CA SER A 74 -3.43 4.76 -2.92
C SER A 74 -2.31 3.97 -3.62
N PRO A 75 -2.27 3.96 -4.96
CA PRO A 75 -1.17 3.32 -5.67
C PRO A 75 0.13 4.12 -5.46
N GLY A 76 1.17 3.46 -4.97
CA GLY A 76 2.53 4.02 -4.83
C GLY A 76 3.37 3.81 -6.08
N GLY A 77 4.51 4.52 -6.20
CA GLY A 77 5.42 4.36 -7.34
C GLY A 77 5.10 5.22 -8.57
N PHE A 78 4.11 6.12 -8.45
CA PHE A 78 3.71 7.07 -9.49
C PHE A 78 3.90 8.55 -9.06
N SER A 79 4.33 8.80 -7.82
CA SER A 79 4.58 10.16 -7.31
C SER A 79 5.87 10.73 -7.92
N GLU A 80 6.00 12.06 -7.96
CA GLU A 80 7.25 12.70 -8.36
C GLU A 80 8.42 12.36 -7.40
N GLU A 81 8.08 12.03 -6.16
CA GLU A 81 9.03 11.66 -5.09
C GLU A 81 9.51 10.20 -5.19
N ASP A 82 8.75 9.34 -5.88
CA ASP A 82 9.06 7.91 -6.06
C ASP A 82 9.91 7.64 -7.33
N ARG A 83 10.37 8.70 -8.00
CA ARG A 83 11.12 8.59 -9.25
C ARG A 83 12.45 7.90 -9.03
N LEU A 84 12.63 6.77 -9.70
CA LEU A 84 13.89 6.01 -9.68
C LEU A 84 14.95 6.63 -10.58
N TRP A 85 14.52 7.39 -11.60
CA TRP A 85 15.42 8.02 -12.56
C TRP A 85 15.37 9.56 -12.42
N PRO A 86 16.54 10.24 -12.35
CA PRO A 86 16.58 11.69 -12.36
C PRO A 86 16.02 12.21 -13.69
N LYS A 87 14.95 13.01 -13.62
CA LYS A 87 14.27 13.55 -14.79
C LYS A 87 15.18 14.58 -15.47
N GLY A 88 15.58 14.31 -16.72
CA GLY A 88 16.14 15.35 -17.57
C GLY A 88 15.05 16.39 -17.87
N GLU A 89 15.39 17.68 -17.83
CA GLU A 89 14.45 18.82 -17.90
C GLU A 89 13.47 18.81 -19.10
N SER A 90 13.66 17.94 -20.10
CA SER A 90 12.86 17.89 -21.32
C SER A 90 11.96 16.66 -21.51
N ALA A 91 11.87 15.72 -20.56
CA ALA A 91 11.10 14.49 -20.76
C ALA A 91 9.63 14.61 -20.29
N PHE A 92 8.69 14.40 -21.23
CA PHE A 92 7.28 14.21 -20.94
C PHE A 92 7.11 13.05 -19.94
N SER A 93 6.40 13.26 -18.82
CA SER A 93 6.27 12.27 -17.73
C SER A 93 5.72 10.91 -18.20
N GLY A 94 4.93 10.89 -19.27
CA GLY A 94 4.35 9.66 -19.84
C GLY A 94 5.39 8.68 -20.41
N TYR A 95 6.49 9.15 -21.00
CA TYR A 95 7.53 8.25 -21.52
C TYR A 95 8.36 7.61 -20.40
N GLN A 96 8.57 8.35 -19.31
CA GLN A 96 9.28 7.85 -18.14
C GLN A 96 8.45 6.76 -17.43
N LEU A 97 7.15 6.97 -17.27
CA LEU A 97 6.23 5.96 -16.71
C LEU A 97 6.20 4.66 -17.52
N LEU A 98 6.23 4.78 -18.86
CA LEU A 98 6.32 3.62 -19.75
C LEU A 98 7.64 2.87 -19.55
N LEU A 99 8.76 3.58 -19.46
CA LEU A 99 10.06 2.96 -19.21
C LEU A 99 10.12 2.29 -17.84
N GLU A 100 9.63 2.94 -16.80
CA GLU A 100 9.58 2.40 -15.44
C GLU A 100 8.67 1.15 -15.38
N TYR A 101 7.53 1.15 -16.09
CA TYR A 101 6.67 -0.03 -16.21
C TYR A 101 7.36 -1.24 -16.83
N PHE A 102 8.16 -1.03 -17.89
CA PHE A 102 8.86 -2.12 -18.57
C PHE A 102 10.14 -2.57 -17.86
N THR A 103 10.77 -1.69 -17.07
CA THR A 103 12.09 -1.95 -16.47
C THR A 103 12.00 -2.34 -15.00
N PHE A 104 11.05 -1.78 -14.24
CA PHE A 104 10.91 -1.95 -12.79
C PHE A 104 9.45 -2.15 -12.37
N ARG A 105 8.86 -3.23 -12.87
CA ARG A 105 7.44 -3.56 -12.65
C ARG A 105 7.05 -3.73 -11.18
N GLU A 106 8.04 -4.08 -10.35
CA GLU A 106 7.89 -4.31 -8.91
C GLU A 106 7.49 -3.04 -8.15
N ASN A 107 8.02 -1.88 -8.52
CA ASN A 107 7.73 -0.62 -7.80
C ASN A 107 6.27 -0.17 -7.93
N LEU A 108 5.56 -0.63 -8.97
CA LEU A 108 4.15 -0.34 -9.20
C LEU A 108 3.20 -1.18 -8.32
N CYS A 109 3.72 -2.21 -7.65
CA CYS A 109 2.95 -3.06 -6.73
C CYS A 109 2.97 -2.52 -5.28
N SER A 110 3.36 -1.26 -5.10
CA SER A 110 3.32 -0.58 -3.80
C SER A 110 1.99 0.16 -3.60
N CYS A 111 1.54 0.25 -2.36
CA CYS A 111 0.43 1.11 -1.96
C CYS A 111 0.86 2.02 -0.81
N SER A 112 0.35 3.24 -0.73
CA SER A 112 0.57 4.19 0.37
C SER A 112 -0.71 4.77 0.92
#